data_AF-F0ZX79-F1
#
_entry.id   AF-F0ZX79-F1
#
_cell.length_a   1.000
_cell.length_b   1.000
_cell.length_c   1.000
_cell.angle_alpha   90.00
_cell.angle_beta   90.00
_cell.angle_gamma   90.00
#
_symmetry.space_group_name_H-M   'P 1'
#
loop_
_entity.id
_entity.type
_entity.pdbx_description
1 polymer ?
#
loop_
_entity_poly.entity_id
_entity_poly.type
_entity_poly.pdbx_seq_one_letter_code
_entity_poly.pdbx_strand_id
1 'polypeptide(L)'
;MVLPMLKLGSLFIKSLAKPFSKQIKAAASKSPAFHDRVVRMARVWHKLEIRLSRFTGDNSRRVTELNVNAAIDLGTEMVSEAFLLSVAMGLLVYENSRSAEKDKKKEEKIQNGFKSLEEKIESQNDTIEKLTHCIEILQSSNPNLNIYINDPS
;
A
#
# COMPACT_ATOMS: atom_id res chain seq x y z
N MET A 1 2.95 -5.73 3.99
CA MET A 1 2.97 -6.58 2.77
C MET A 1 1.83 -6.14 1.85
N VAL A 2 2.04 -5.09 1.04
CA VAL A 2 1.01 -4.47 0.15
C VAL A 2 1.13 -4.89 -1.33
N LEU A 3 2.26 -5.48 -1.70
CA LEU A 3 2.56 -5.95 -3.06
C LEU A 3 1.59 -6.98 -3.65
N PRO A 4 1.04 -7.96 -2.88
CA PRO A 4 0.12 -8.95 -3.44
C PRO A 4 -1.25 -8.35 -3.79
N MET A 5 -1.76 -7.42 -2.98
CA MET A 5 -3.09 -6.81 -3.15
C MET A 5 -3.12 -5.86 -4.36
N LEU A 6 -2.04 -5.14 -4.62
CA LEU A 6 -1.92 -4.29 -5.82
C LEU A 6 -1.98 -5.11 -7.12
N LYS A 7 -1.34 -6.28 -7.15
CA LYS A 7 -1.36 -7.18 -8.30
C LYS A 7 -2.72 -7.87 -8.48
N LEU A 8 -3.40 -8.20 -7.38
CA LEU A 8 -4.77 -8.72 -7.41
C LEU A 8 -5.78 -7.67 -7.87
N GLY A 9 -5.61 -6.42 -7.43
CA GLY A 9 -6.44 -5.29 -7.84
C GLY A 9 -6.35 -5.03 -9.35
N SER A 10 -5.14 -5.02 -9.93
CA SER A 10 -4.97 -4.76 -11.37
C SER A 10 -5.59 -5.84 -12.27
N LEU A 11 -5.61 -7.10 -11.84
CA LEU A 11 -6.30 -8.19 -12.53
C LEU A 11 -7.83 -8.10 -12.38
N PHE A 12 -8.31 -7.76 -11.18
CA PHE A 12 -9.75 -7.59 -10.94
C PHE A 12 -10.35 -6.43 -11.73
N ILE A 13 -9.60 -5.32 -11.86
CA ILE A 13 -10.01 -4.16 -12.67
C ILE A 13 -10.23 -4.60 -14.13
N LYS A 14 -9.29 -5.34 -14.73
CA LYS A 14 -9.46 -5.84 -16.11
C LYS A 14 -10.64 -6.82 -16.27
N SER A 15 -10.92 -7.63 -15.25
CA SER A 15 -12.00 -8.61 -15.29
C SER A 15 -13.39 -7.97 -15.14
N LEU A 16 -13.52 -6.95 -14.29
CA LEU A 16 -14.77 -6.21 -14.07
C LEU A 16 -15.00 -5.09 -15.09
N ALA A 17 -13.94 -4.53 -15.69
CA ALA A 17 -14.07 -3.44 -16.65
C ALA A 17 -14.93 -3.82 -17.86
N LYS A 18 -14.70 -4.99 -18.47
CA LYS A 18 -15.46 -5.43 -19.66
C LYS A 18 -16.97 -5.59 -19.41
N PRO A 19 -17.43 -6.34 -18.40
CA PRO A 19 -18.87 -6.46 -18.13
C PRO A 19 -19.48 -5.14 -17.64
N PHE A 20 -18.72 -4.32 -16.91
CA PHE A 20 -19.20 -3.03 -16.40
C PHE A 20 -19.34 -1.99 -17.53
N SER A 21 -18.39 -1.91 -18.46
CA SER A 21 -18.49 -1.10 -19.68
C SER A 21 -19.72 -1.45 -20.51
N LYS A 22 -20.05 -2.75 -20.66
CA LYS A 22 -21.26 -3.16 -21.38
C LYS A 22 -22.55 -2.66 -20.72
N GLN A 23 -22.61 -2.70 -19.38
CA GLN A 23 -23.77 -2.20 -18.63
C GLN A 23 -23.89 -0.67 -18.69
N ILE A 24 -22.78 0.06 -18.56
CA ILE A 24 -22.78 1.52 -18.70
C ILE A 24 -23.15 1.91 -20.12
N LYS A 25 -22.73 1.17 -21.16
CA LYS A 25 -23.12 1.43 -22.55
C LYS A 25 -24.64 1.31 -22.72
N ALA A 26 -25.22 0.24 -22.18
CA ALA A 26 -26.68 0.04 -22.20
C ALA A 26 -27.43 1.15 -21.43
N ALA A 27 -26.88 1.65 -20.33
CA ALA A 27 -27.44 2.77 -19.57
C ALA A 27 -27.26 4.12 -20.27
N ALA A 28 -26.13 4.30 -20.97
CA ALA A 28 -25.81 5.50 -21.72
C ALA A 28 -26.70 5.69 -22.93
N SER A 29 -26.95 4.61 -23.66
CA SER A 29 -27.87 4.62 -24.80
C SER A 29 -29.33 4.85 -24.39
N LYS A 30 -29.70 4.54 -23.14
CA LYS A 30 -31.05 4.79 -22.60
C LYS A 30 -31.27 6.21 -22.08
N SER A 31 -30.22 6.93 -21.70
CA SER A 31 -30.36 8.24 -21.05
C SER A 31 -29.67 9.36 -21.86
N PRO A 32 -30.45 10.29 -22.46
CA PRO A 32 -29.89 11.33 -23.33
C PRO A 32 -28.95 12.28 -22.59
N ALA A 33 -29.22 12.61 -21.33
CA ALA A 33 -28.34 13.45 -20.52
C ALA A 33 -26.97 12.81 -20.21
N PHE A 34 -26.93 11.48 -20.06
CA PHE A 34 -25.68 10.76 -19.81
C PHE A 34 -24.91 10.56 -21.12
N HIS A 35 -25.60 10.19 -22.20
CA HIS A 35 -25.05 10.12 -23.55
C HIS A 35 -24.26 11.39 -23.89
N ASP A 36 -24.87 12.55 -23.66
CA ASP A 36 -24.27 13.83 -24.00
C ASP A 36 -23.03 14.16 -23.15
N ARG A 37 -23.03 13.78 -21.87
CA ARG A 37 -21.85 13.91 -20.99
C ARG A 37 -20.71 13.01 -21.43
N VAL A 38 -20.99 11.74 -21.73
CA VAL A 38 -19.99 10.76 -22.17
C VAL A 38 -19.36 11.17 -23.50
N VAL A 39 -20.18 11.60 -24.46
CA VAL A 39 -19.70 12.08 -25.77
C VAL A 39 -18.86 13.36 -25.61
N ARG A 40 -19.26 14.30 -24.74
CA ARG A 40 -18.45 15.49 -24.44
C ARG A 40 -17.09 15.12 -23.85
N MET A 41 -17.05 14.20 -22.88
CA MET A 41 -15.80 13.74 -22.28
C MET A 41 -14.89 13.07 -23.33
N ALA A 42 -15.43 12.16 -24.14
CA ALA A 42 -14.67 11.51 -25.22
C ALA A 42 -14.10 12.52 -26.22
N ARG A 43 -14.87 13.55 -26.60
CA ARG A 43 -14.42 14.62 -27.50
C ARG A 43 -13.33 15.50 -26.87
N VAL A 44 -13.46 15.84 -25.59
CA VAL A 44 -12.43 16.61 -24.86
C VAL A 44 -11.14 15.80 -24.78
N TRP A 45 -11.23 14.51 -24.44
CA TRP A 45 -10.09 13.60 -24.39
C TRP A 45 -9.36 13.53 -25.72
N HIS A 46 -10.09 13.30 -26.81
CA HIS A 46 -9.50 13.23 -28.15
C HIS A 46 -8.85 14.55 -28.58
N LYS A 47 -9.46 15.71 -28.25
CA LYS A 47 -8.85 17.02 -28.50
C LYS A 47 -7.58 17.22 -27.68
N LEU A 48 -7.54 16.75 -26.43
CA LEU A 48 -6.36 16.80 -25.58
C LEU A 48 -5.25 15.93 -26.16
N GLU A 49 -5.55 14.71 -26.60
CA GLU A 49 -4.60 13.80 -27.23
C GLU A 49 -3.96 14.40 -28.48
N ILE A 50 -4.76 15.02 -29.35
CA ILE A 50 -4.26 15.72 -30.55
C ILE A 50 -3.39 16.92 -30.15
N ARG A 51 -3.78 17.67 -29.12
CA ARG A 51 -2.99 18.82 -28.62
C ARG A 51 -1.64 18.38 -28.06
N LEU A 52 -1.61 17.28 -27.29
CA LEU A 52 -0.39 16.71 -26.74
C LEU A 52 0.51 16.15 -27.85
N SER A 53 -0.07 15.46 -28.85
CA SER A 53 0.68 14.92 -29.99
C SER A 53 1.40 16.03 -30.76
N ARG A 54 0.72 17.17 -30.97
CA ARG A 54 1.32 18.36 -31.60
C ARG A 54 2.42 19.00 -30.76
N PHE A 55 2.29 18.97 -29.42
CA PHE A 55 3.34 19.46 -28.53
C PHE A 55 4.62 18.61 -28.62
N THR A 56 4.48 17.30 -28.81
CA THR A 56 5.60 16.36 -28.98
C THR A 56 6.17 16.36 -30.42
N GLY A 57 5.63 17.18 -31.33
CA GLY A 57 6.13 17.34 -32.70
C GLY A 57 5.50 16.40 -33.73
N ASP A 58 4.53 15.55 -33.35
CA ASP A 58 3.77 14.73 -34.29
C ASP A 58 2.56 15.51 -34.81
N ASN A 59 2.66 15.93 -36.08
CA ASN A 59 1.60 16.66 -36.80
C ASN A 59 0.80 15.79 -37.78
N SER A 60 0.98 14.46 -37.77
CA SER A 60 0.36 13.57 -38.77
C SER A 60 -1.12 13.27 -38.52
N ARG A 61 -1.63 13.48 -37.30
CA ARG A 61 -3.01 13.15 -36.93
C ARG A 61 -4.00 14.19 -37.45
N ARG A 62 -4.76 13.81 -38.48
CA ARG A 62 -5.91 14.60 -38.97
C ARG A 62 -7.03 14.56 -37.94
N VAL A 63 -7.69 15.69 -37.73
CA VAL A 63 -8.86 15.84 -36.86
C VAL A 63 -10.06 15.21 -37.56
N THR A 64 -10.14 13.88 -37.59
CA THR A 64 -11.40 13.21 -37.93
C THR A 64 -12.30 13.29 -36.72
N GLU A 65 -13.42 14.00 -36.87
CA GLU A 65 -14.45 14.04 -35.83
C GLU A 65 -14.92 12.61 -35.54
N LEU A 66 -14.78 12.19 -34.29
CA LEU A 66 -15.17 10.85 -33.88
C LEU A 66 -16.66 10.63 -34.17
N ASN A 67 -16.98 9.55 -34.90
CA ASN A 67 -18.36 9.08 -35.04
C ASN A 67 -18.98 8.93 -33.65
N VAL A 68 -20.23 9.38 -33.49
CA VAL A 68 -20.95 9.39 -32.21
C VAL A 68 -20.89 8.02 -31.52
N ASN A 69 -21.01 6.94 -32.27
CA ASN A 69 -20.91 5.58 -31.73
C ASN A 69 -19.53 5.26 -31.14
N ALA A 70 -18.46 5.69 -31.81
CA ALA A 70 -17.09 5.52 -31.32
C ALA A 70 -16.82 6.37 -30.08
N ALA A 71 -17.40 7.57 -30.00
CA ALA A 71 -17.30 8.43 -28.81
C ALA A 71 -18.02 7.83 -27.60
N ILE A 72 -19.15 7.15 -27.82
CA ILE A 72 -19.87 6.44 -26.76
C ILE A 72 -19.03 5.26 -26.25
N ASP A 73 -18.43 4.48 -27.14
CA ASP A 73 -17.61 3.34 -26.76
C ASP A 73 -16.40 3.76 -25.93
N LEU A 74 -15.66 4.75 -26.43
CA LEU A 74 -14.49 5.30 -25.74
C LEU A 74 -14.87 5.92 -24.40
N GLY A 75 -15.89 6.78 -24.38
CA GLY A 75 -16.29 7.47 -23.16
C GLY A 75 -16.85 6.52 -22.11
N THR A 76 -17.54 5.45 -22.52
CA THR A 76 -18.05 4.44 -21.59
C THR A 76 -16.92 3.63 -20.96
N GLU A 77 -15.92 3.24 -21.75
CA GLU A 77 -14.73 2.54 -21.25
C GLU A 77 -13.95 3.41 -20.26
N MET A 78 -13.79 4.71 -20.54
CA MET A 78 -13.16 5.64 -19.62
C MET A 78 -13.94 5.78 -18.29
N VAL A 79 -15.27 5.90 -18.34
CA VAL A 79 -16.10 6.05 -17.14
C VAL A 79 -16.07 4.80 -16.27
N SER A 80 -16.13 3.62 -16.89
CA SER A 80 -16.12 2.34 -16.18
C SER A 80 -14.79 2.08 -15.48
N GLU A 81 -13.67 2.40 -16.15
CA GLU A 81 -12.33 2.28 -15.59
C GLU A 81 -12.10 3.31 -14.47
N ALA A 82 -12.50 4.56 -14.67
CA ALA A 82 -12.37 5.61 -13.66
C ALA A 82 -13.17 5.28 -12.39
N PHE A 83 -14.36 4.71 -12.52
CA PHE A 83 -15.15 4.27 -11.38
C PHE A 83 -14.45 3.16 -10.58
N LEU A 84 -13.97 2.11 -11.26
CA LEU A 84 -13.28 1.01 -10.60
C LEU A 84 -11.98 1.46 -9.91
N LEU A 85 -11.21 2.35 -10.57
CA LEU A 85 -10.02 2.95 -9.98
C LEU A 85 -10.35 3.83 -8.77
N SER A 86 -11.44 4.61 -8.82
CA SER A 86 -11.88 5.42 -7.69
C SER A 86 -12.27 4.56 -6.49
N VAL A 87 -12.96 3.44 -6.71
CA VAL A 87 -13.32 2.50 -5.64
C VAL A 87 -12.06 1.86 -5.05
N ALA A 88 -11.11 1.44 -5.89
CA ALA A 88 -9.84 0.86 -5.45
C ALA A 88 -8.99 1.86 -4.66
N MET A 89 -8.86 3.10 -5.14
CA MET A 89 -8.16 4.17 -4.42
C MET A 89 -8.86 4.53 -3.11
N GLY A 90 -10.19 4.63 -3.11
CA GLY A 90 -10.97 4.91 -1.91
C GLY A 90 -10.76 3.83 -0.84
N LEU A 91 -10.80 2.55 -1.24
CA LEU A 91 -10.52 1.44 -0.35
C LEU A 91 -9.08 1.46 0.18
N LEU A 92 -8.11 1.77 -0.69
CA LEU A 92 -6.70 1.87 -0.30
C LEU A 92 -6.47 3.00 0.72
N VAL A 93 -7.06 4.17 0.50
CA VAL A 93 -6.97 5.29 1.45
C VAL A 93 -7.66 4.95 2.77
N TYR A 94 -8.81 4.29 2.71
CA TYR A 94 -9.54 3.83 3.89
C TYR A 94 -8.74 2.80 4.71
N GLU A 95 -8.16 1.80 4.04
CA GLU A 95 -7.28 0.82 4.68
C GLU A 95 -6.02 1.47 5.23
N ASN A 96 -5.41 2.43 4.53
CA ASN A 96 -4.23 3.15 4.99
C ASN A 96 -4.53 3.98 6.25
N SER A 97 -5.65 4.70 6.26
CA SER A 97 -6.09 5.45 7.44
C SER A 97 -6.33 4.55 8.65
N ARG A 98 -6.91 3.35 8.43
CA ARG A 98 -7.13 2.37 9.49
C ARG A 98 -5.86 1.60 9.88
N SER A 99 -4.94 1.42 8.96
CA SER A 99 -3.69 0.67 9.18
C SER A 99 -2.61 1.53 9.84
N ALA A 100 -2.68 2.86 9.73
CA ALA A 100 -1.81 3.78 10.45
C ALA A 100 -1.86 3.56 11.99
N GLU A 101 -3.03 3.19 12.54
CA GLU A 101 -3.15 2.80 13.95
C GLU A 101 -2.51 1.44 14.27
N LYS A 102 -2.47 0.53 13.29
CA LYS A 102 -1.89 -0.81 13.46
C LYS A 102 -0.37 -0.80 13.32
N ASP A 103 0.18 0.05 12.47
CA ASP A 103 1.63 0.18 12.30
C ASP A 103 2.28 0.85 13.52
N LYS A 104 1.64 1.88 14.11
CA LYS A 104 2.07 2.43 15.41
C LYS A 104 2.10 1.39 16.53
N LYS A 105 1.04 0.58 16.64
CA LYS A 105 0.99 -0.54 17.61
C LYS A 105 2.04 -1.61 17.34
N LYS A 106 2.57 -1.70 16.11
CA LYS A 106 3.62 -2.64 15.76
C LYS A 106 4.99 -2.12 16.17
N GLU A 107 5.24 -0.83 15.99
CA GLU A 107 6.44 -0.15 16.49
C GLU A 107 6.49 -0.15 18.03
N GLU A 108 5.36 0.10 18.71
CA GLU A 108 5.27 0.04 20.17
C GLU A 108 5.58 -1.37 20.72
N LYS A 109 5.12 -2.43 20.03
CA LYS A 109 5.46 -3.81 20.42
C LYS A 109 6.94 -4.14 20.27
N ILE A 110 7.60 -3.57 19.26
CA ILE A 110 9.04 -3.76 19.05
C ILE A 110 9.82 -3.02 20.13
N GLN A 111 9.47 -1.77 20.43
CA GLN A 111 10.14 -1.02 21.51
C GLN A 111 9.93 -1.64 22.89
N ASN A 112 8.70 -2.11 23.20
CA ASN A 112 8.44 -2.79 24.46
C ASN A 112 9.19 -4.13 24.57
N GLY A 113 9.37 -4.84 23.45
CA GLY A 113 10.19 -6.05 23.39
C GLY A 113 11.67 -5.78 23.72
N PHE A 114 12.25 -4.74 23.10
CA PHE A 114 13.62 -4.31 23.40
C PHE A 114 13.79 -3.90 24.86
N LYS A 115 12.89 -3.07 25.38
CA LYS A 115 12.95 -2.62 26.78
C LYS A 115 12.86 -3.77 27.77
N SER A 116 11.98 -4.74 27.52
CA SER A 116 11.87 -5.95 28.36
C SER A 116 13.07 -6.88 28.29
N LEU A 117 13.85 -6.81 27.20
CA LEU A 117 15.08 -7.58 27.04
C LEU A 117 16.25 -6.90 27.76
N GLU A 118 16.30 -5.57 27.69
CA GLU A 118 17.27 -4.74 28.40
C GLU A 118 17.11 -4.85 29.93
N GLU A 119 15.87 -4.78 30.44
CA GLU A 119 15.56 -5.01 31.86
C GLU A 119 15.96 -6.43 32.33
N LYS A 120 15.85 -7.44 31.45
CA LYS A 120 16.28 -8.80 31.77
C LYS A 120 17.81 -8.93 31.84
N ILE A 121 18.54 -8.26 30.95
CA ILE A 121 20.01 -8.24 30.96
C ILE A 121 20.51 -7.54 32.22
N GLU A 122 19.91 -6.41 32.59
CA GLU A 122 20.26 -5.67 33.80
C GLU A 122 20.00 -6.50 35.06
N SER A 123 18.83 -7.14 35.15
CA SER A 123 18.48 -8.06 36.25
C SER A 123 19.43 -9.27 36.36
N GLN A 124 19.88 -9.80 35.22
CA GLN A 124 20.85 -10.90 35.18
C GLN A 124 22.24 -10.46 35.63
N ASN A 125 22.72 -9.29 35.17
CA ASN A 125 23.99 -8.73 35.60
C ASN A 125 24.01 -8.44 37.10
N ASP A 126 22.92 -7.89 37.64
CA ASP A 126 22.74 -7.68 39.09
C ASP A 126 22.83 -8.98 39.89
N THR A 127 22.27 -10.06 39.34
CA THR A 127 22.29 -11.38 39.98
C THR A 127 23.68 -11.98 39.94
N ILE A 128 24.38 -11.83 38.80
CA ILE A 128 25.78 -12.26 38.64
C ILE A 128 26.66 -11.48 39.62
N GLU A 129 26.50 -10.16 39.73
CA GLU A 129 27.28 -9.33 40.64
C GLU A 129 27.07 -9.72 42.10
N LYS A 130 25.81 -9.95 42.51
CA LYS A 130 25.48 -10.45 43.86
C LYS A 130 26.07 -11.82 44.14
N LEU A 131 26.05 -12.73 43.17
CA LEU A 131 26.63 -14.07 43.31
C LEU A 131 28.16 -14.01 43.40
N THR A 132 28.81 -13.22 42.55
CA THR A 132 30.27 -12.99 42.57
C THR A 132 30.71 -12.42 43.91
N HIS A 133 30.01 -11.40 44.42
CA HIS A 133 30.33 -10.79 45.70
C HIS A 133 30.13 -11.78 46.88
N CYS A 134 29.14 -12.66 46.80
CA CYS A 134 28.91 -13.70 47.82
C CYS A 134 30.02 -14.77 47.78
N ILE A 135 30.47 -15.16 46.59
CA ILE A 135 31.59 -16.09 46.41
C ILE A 135 32.90 -15.48 46.96
N GLU A 136 33.15 -14.20 46.72
CA GLU A 136 34.37 -13.51 47.18
C GLU A 136 34.44 -13.41 48.72
N ILE A 137 33.30 -13.16 49.37
CA ILE A 137 33.17 -13.21 50.84
C ILE A 137 33.43 -14.63 51.37
N LEU A 138 32.88 -15.65 50.70
CA LEU A 138 33.05 -17.05 51.10
C LEU A 138 34.49 -17.54 50.90
N GLN A 139 35.17 -17.12 49.82
CA GLN A 139 36.59 -17.37 49.59
C GLN A 139 37.47 -16.71 50.65
N SER A 140 37.17 -15.46 51.02
CA SER A 140 37.90 -14.74 52.07
C SER A 140 37.75 -15.39 53.46
N SER A 141 36.64 -16.10 53.71
CA SER A 141 36.38 -16.81 54.96
C SER A 141 36.93 -18.25 54.98
N ASN A 142 37.40 -18.80 53.86
CA ASN A 142 37.87 -20.18 53.76
C ASN A 142 39.07 -20.34 52.78
N PRO A 143 40.32 -20.24 53.26
CA PRO A 143 41.52 -20.21 52.39
C PRO A 143 41.84 -21.53 51.65
N ASN A 144 41.07 -22.60 51.85
CA ASN A 144 41.23 -23.89 51.16
C ASN A 144 40.21 -24.13 50.03
N LEU A 145 39.30 -23.19 49.76
CA LEU A 145 38.25 -23.37 48.74
C LEU A 145 38.63 -22.67 47.43
N ASN A 146 39.56 -23.27 46.68
CA ASN A 146 39.91 -22.79 45.33
C ASN A 146 38.93 -23.35 44.30
N ILE A 147 37.86 -22.60 44.02
CA ILE A 147 36.94 -22.92 42.91
C ILE A 147 37.41 -22.13 41.69
N TYR A 148 37.95 -22.82 40.70
CA TYR A 148 38.30 -22.25 39.39
C TYR A 148 37.03 -21.74 38.71
N ILE A 149 36.84 -20.42 38.69
CA ILE A 149 35.86 -19.78 37.81
C ILE A 149 36.58 -19.56 36.48
N ASN A 150 36.25 -20.38 35.48
CA ASN A 150 36.66 -20.11 34.12
C ASN A 150 35.97 -18.82 33.66
N ASP A 151 36.79 -17.83 33.34
CA ASP A 151 36.41 -16.56 32.73
C ASP A 151 35.90 -16.83 31.29
N PRO A 152 34.64 -16.52 30.95
CA PRO A 152 34.17 -16.68 29.57
C PRO A 152 34.65 -15.48 28.75
N SER A 153 35.46 -15.78 27.74
CA SER A 153 35.90 -14.83 26.69
C SER A 153 34.79 -14.58 25.67
#